data_AF-A0A538S043-F1
#
_entry.id   AF-A0A538S043-F1
#
_cell.length_a   1.000
_cell.length_b   1.000
_cell.length_c   1.000
_cell.angle_alpha   90.00
_cell.angle_beta   90.00
_cell.angle_gamma   90.00
#
_symmetry.space_group_name_H-M   'P 1'
#
loop_
_entity.id
_entity.type
_entity.pdbx_description
1 polymer ?
#
loop_
_entity_poly.entity_id
_entity_poly.type
_entity_poly.pdbx_seq_one_letter_code
_entity_poly.pdbx_strand_id
1 'polypeptide(L)' 'MSVDITGTLNQIAALPVPDQIELLHQAWNRLLESGWEPELTDEQKAEFDRRLDDLDANPQHVVPWDKLAEHIRRPR' A
#
# COMPACT_ATOMS: atom_id res chain seq x y z
N MET A 1 22.22 -16.09 -12.13
CA MET A 1 22.17 -15.03 -13.17
C MET A 1 21.95 -13.71 -12.46
N SER A 2 22.73 -12.68 -12.79
CA SER A 2 22.45 -11.31 -12.32
C SER A 2 21.32 -10.75 -13.19
N VAL A 3 20.21 -10.35 -12.58
CA VAL A 3 19.14 -9.67 -13.29
C VAL A 3 19.53 -8.20 -13.46
N ASP A 4 19.45 -7.67 -14.69
CA ASP A 4 19.58 -6.24 -14.95
C ASP A 4 18.29 -5.53 -14.54
N ILE A 5 18.27 -5.04 -13.30
CA ILE A 5 17.12 -4.34 -12.73
C ILE A 5 16.85 -3.04 -13.50
N THR A 6 17.88 -2.31 -13.93
CA THR A 6 17.72 -1.05 -14.66
C THR A 6 17.09 -1.29 -16.03
N GLY A 7 17.57 -2.27 -16.78
CA GLY A 7 16.96 -2.68 -18.05
C GLY A 7 15.51 -3.13 -17.90
N THR A 8 15.21 -3.87 -16.84
CA THR A 8 13.84 -4.33 -16.52
C THR A 8 12.91 -3.15 -16.21
N LEU A 9 13.36 -2.20 -15.40
CA LEU A 9 12.58 -1.00 -15.08
C LEU A 9 12.28 -0.16 -16.33
N ASN A 10 13.22 -0.06 -17.27
CA ASN A 10 12.98 0.63 -18.55
C ASN A 10 11.89 -0.06 -19.39
N GLN A 11 11.84 -1.39 -19.38
CA GLN A 11 10.79 -2.14 -20.07
C GLN A 11 9.42 -1.95 -19.41
N ILE A 12 9.37 -1.96 -18.07
CA ILE A 12 8.14 -1.70 -17.31
C ILE A 12 7.64 -0.27 -17.61
N ALA A 13 8.54 0.72 -17.63
CA ALA A 13 8.19 2.11 -17.91
C ALA A 13 7.59 2.34 -19.31
N ALA A 14 7.82 1.43 -20.26
CA ALA A 14 7.24 1.49 -21.60
C ALA A 14 5.79 0.96 -21.66
N LEU A 15 5.31 0.29 -20.61
CA LEU A 15 3.93 -0.20 -20.53
C LEU A 15 2.95 0.94 -20.23
N PRO A 16 1.66 0.82 -20.59
CA PRO A 16 0.60 1.68 -20.06
C PRO A 16 0.59 1.68 -18.52
N VAL A 17 0.26 2.83 -17.91
CA VAL A 17 0.19 2.97 -16.45
C VAL A 17 -0.62 1.86 -15.75
N PRO A 18 -1.79 1.42 -16.26
CA PRO A 18 -2.53 0.31 -15.64
C PRO A 18 -1.72 -0.99 -15.56
N ASP A 19 -0.97 -1.31 -16.61
CA ASP A 19 -0.16 -2.54 -16.68
C ASP A 19 1.07 -2.45 -15.78
N GLN A 20 1.64 -1.25 -15.60
CA GLN A 20 2.69 -1.01 -14.62
C GLN A 20 2.21 -1.28 -13.18
N ILE A 21 1.00 -0.79 -12.85
CA ILE A 21 0.39 -0.99 -11.54
C ILE A 21 0.08 -2.46 -11.31
N GLU A 22 -0.47 -3.15 -12.32
CA GLU A 22 -0.75 -4.59 -12.23
C GLU A 22 0.52 -5.40 -11.96
N LEU A 23 1.60 -5.10 -12.67
CA LEU A 23 2.90 -5.74 -12.43
C LEU A 23 3.42 -5.48 -11.02
N LEU A 24 3.32 -4.24 -10.53
CA LEU A 24 3.72 -3.87 -9.17
C LEU A 24 2.96 -4.70 -8.13
N HIS A 25 1.63 -4.83 -8.27
CA HIS A 25 0.81 -5.64 -7.37
C HIS A 25 1.19 -7.13 -7.41
N GLN A 26 1.39 -7.70 -8.60
CA GLN A 26 1.81 -9.10 -8.71
C GLN A 26 3.19 -9.36 -8.10
N ALA A 27 4.14 -8.43 -8.30
CA ALA A 27 5.46 -8.52 -7.70
C ALA A 27 5.39 -8.45 -6.17
N TRP A 28 4.56 -7.55 -5.64
CA TRP A 28 4.33 -7.43 -4.20
C TRP A 28 3.67 -8.68 -3.61
N ASN A 29 2.62 -9.21 -4.25
CA ASN A 29 1.94 -10.42 -3.79
C ASN A 29 2.88 -11.62 -3.71
N ARG A 30 3.80 -11.78 -4.66
CA ARG A 30 4.82 -12.84 -4.63
C ARG A 30 5.76 -12.74 -3.42
N LEU A 31 6.05 -11.53 -2.93
CA LEU A 31 6.84 -11.36 -1.70
C LEU A 31 6.06 -11.92 -0.51
N LEU A 32 4.79 -11.55 -0.38
CA LEU A 32 3.92 -12.08 0.68
C LEU A 32 3.78 -13.61 0.60
N GLU A 33 3.56 -14.16 -0.60
CA GLU A 33 3.48 -15.61 -0.84
C GLU A 33 4.78 -16.34 -0.50
N SER A 34 5.92 -15.65 -0.55
CA SER A 34 7.21 -16.21 -0.14
C SER A 34 7.41 -16.27 1.39
N GLY A 35 6.45 -15.76 2.16
CA GLY A 35 6.52 -15.64 3.62
C GLY A 35 7.28 -14.39 4.09
N TRP A 36 7.61 -13.48 3.18
CA TRP A 36 8.13 -12.18 3.58
C TRP A 36 6.99 -11.33 4.16
N GLU A 37 7.20 -10.84 5.37
CA GLU A 37 6.31 -9.90 6.03
C GLU A 37 7.10 -8.61 6.34
N PRO A 38 6.55 -7.42 6.07
CA PRO A 38 7.20 -6.18 6.45
C PRO A 38 7.23 -6.06 7.97
N GLU A 39 8.43 -5.91 8.54
CA GLU A 39 8.56 -5.60 9.96
C GLU A 39 8.05 -4.17 10.25
N LEU A 40 7.22 -4.04 11.28
CA LEU A 40 6.80 -2.75 11.81
C LEU A 40 7.78 -2.30 12.88
N THR A 41 8.12 -1.01 12.89
CA THR A 41 8.84 -0.41 14.02
C THR A 41 7.94 -0.39 15.25
N ASP A 42 8.54 -0.28 16.44
CA ASP A 42 7.76 -0.25 17.68
C ASP A 42 6.85 0.99 17.74
N GLU A 43 7.27 2.12 17.17
CA GLU A 43 6.43 3.31 17.05
C GLU A 43 5.23 3.09 16.12
N GLN A 44 5.41 2.34 15.02
CA GLN A 44 4.31 2.01 14.10
C GLN A 44 3.31 1.06 14.77
N LYS A 45 3.78 0.04 15.50
CA LYS A 45 2.91 -0.86 16.27
C LYS A 45 2.11 -0.07 17.31
N ALA A 46 2.78 0.77 18.10
CA ALA A 46 2.13 1.58 19.13
C ALA A 46 1.07 2.53 18.54
N GLU A 47 1.32 3.11 17.37
CA GLU A 47 0.33 3.96 16.68
C GLU A 47 -0.88 3.15 16.19
N PHE A 48 -0.68 1.90 15.74
CA PHE A 48 -1.79 1.03 15.37
C PHE A 48 -2.61 0.60 16.59
N ASP A 49 -1.96 0.19 17.67
CA ASP A 49 -2.63 -0.17 18.92
C ASP A 49 -3.47 1.02 19.45
N ARG A 50 -2.89 2.23 19.46
CA ARG A 50 -3.60 3.45 19.86
C ARG A 50 -4.83 3.74 18.97
N ARG A 51 -4.75 3.48 17.67
CA ARG A 51 -5.89 3.68 16.74
C ARG A 51 -6.98 2.64 16.93
N LEU A 52 -6.61 1.41 17.28
CA LEU A 52 -7.57 0.36 17.60
C LEU A 52 -8.30 0.70 18.90
N ASP A 53 -7.58 1.12 19.95
CA ASP A 53 -8.19 1.56 21.21
C ASP A 53 -9.14 2.76 21.02
N ASP A 54 -8.76 3.74 20.19
CA ASP A 54 -9.64 4.89 19.89
C ASP A 54 -10.89 4.46 19.13
N LEU A 55 -10.78 3.51 18.19
CA LEU A 55 -11.91 2.97 17.46
C LEU A 55 -12.86 2.18 18.37
N ASP A 56 -12.32 1.37 19.28
CA ASP A 56 -13.11 0.61 20.25
C ASP A 56 -13.86 1.53 21.22
N ALA A 57 -13.21 2.61 21.68
CA ALA A 57 -13.83 3.62 22.52
C ALA A 57 -14.85 4.48 21.76
N ASN A 58 -14.59 4.76 20.47
CA ASN A 58 -15.37 5.66 19.63
C ASN A 58 -15.69 5.03 18.27
N PRO A 59 -16.58 4.02 18.18
CA PRO A 59 -16.81 3.25 16.96
C PRO A 59 -17.39 4.06 15.79
N GLN A 60 -17.93 5.25 16.06
CA GLN A 60 -18.45 6.16 15.03
C GLN A 60 -17.43 7.23 14.61
N HIS A 61 -16.24 7.26 15.22
CA HIS A 61 -15.15 8.18 14.87
C HIS A 61 -14.37 7.67 13.65
N VAL A 62 -15.11 7.34 12.60
CA VAL A 62 -14.59 6.83 11.33
C VAL A 62 -15.04 7.75 10.20
N VAL A 63 -14.22 7.84 9.15
CA VAL A 63 -14.61 8.54 7.92
C VAL A 63 -15.21 7.51 6.96
N PRO A 64 -16.48 7.65 6.54
CA PRO A 64 -17.05 6.78 5.53
C PRO A 64 -16.22 6.82 4.24
N TRP A 65 -16.05 5.67 3.60
CA TRP A 65 -15.22 5.55 2.39
C TRP A 65 -15.58 6.56 1.31
N ASP A 66 -16.87 6.77 1.05
CA ASP A 66 -17.33 7.73 0.04
C ASP A 66 -16.88 9.16 0.34
N LYS A 67 -16.83 9.54 1.63
CA LYS A 67 -16.37 10.87 2.07
C LYS A 67 -14.86 11.02 1.94
N LEU A 68 -14.10 9.97 2.24
CA LEU A 68 -12.67 9.96 2.00
C LEU A 68 -12.35 10.03 0.50
N ALA A 69 -13.04 9.22 -0.31
CA ALA A 69 -12.86 9.20 -1.76
C ALA A 69 -13.27 10.53 -2.41
N GLU A 70 -14.33 11.18 -1.92
CA GLU A 70 -14.71 12.53 -2.31
C GLU A 70 -13.58 13.52 -1.99
N HIS A 71 -13.02 13.47 -0.77
CA HIS A 71 -11.92 14.33 -0.34
C HIS A 71 -10.68 14.19 -1.23
N ILE A 72 -10.26 12.96 -1.55
CA ILE A 72 -9.06 12.68 -2.35
C ILE A 72 -9.22 13.15 -3.81
N ARG A 73 -10.43 13.06 -4.37
CA ARG A 73 -10.70 13.44 -5.78
C ARG A 73 -10.84 14.95 -5.99
N ARG A 74 -10.95 15.75 -4.92
CA ARG A 74 -11.05 17.21 -5.06
C ARG A 74 -9.73 17.76 -5.65
N PRO A 75 -9.79 18.52 -6.76
CA PRO A 75 -8.61 19.22 -7.27
C PRO A 75 -8.07 20.18 -6.19
N ARG A 76 -6.74 20.22 -6.02
CA ARG A 76 -6.06 21.18 -5.15
C ARG A 76 -5.96 22.55 -5.80
#